data_AF-A0A4Q3LQP6-F1
#
_entry.id   AF-A0A4Q3LQP6-F1
#
_cell.length_a   1.000
_cell.length_b   1.000
_cell.length_c   1.000
_cell.angle_alpha   90.00
_cell.angle_beta   90.00
_cell.angle_gamma   90.00
#
_symmetry.space_group_name_H-M   'P 1'
#
loop_
_entity.id
_entity.type
_entity.pdbx_description
1 polymer ?
#
loop_
_entity_poly.entity_id
_entity_poly.type
_entity_poly.pdbx_seq_one_letter_code
_entity_poly.pdbx_strand_id
1 'polypeptide(L)'
;MAASTVASYAPAGYTVVGTAIGSNVVSVGAAGSERRITNVAAGGADTDAVNVSQLKAAQAAATTHYFSVNDNGTPLGNYNNDGATGLNAMAIGTDAKAVANASMAIGAGAQANGSATIAFGNMAGVGSSAIQGTFVGSQAGQSTSGSLNVAVGNAAALGLSGDQNAFFGSSSGDSVTGSRNTGVGAGAGAATSGGYNTALGTQAGTNMTGDANTAVGYAAGAGVSGSGNLVQGFSAGRSAARTPASCCAATPTWSWGRPPGWATPTTTPPARRTTATANSSTSPPSIRLPCRF
;
A
#
# COMPACT_ATOMS: atom_id res chain seq x y z
N MET A 1 21.50 -28.09 -59.70
CA MET A 1 20.83 -27.37 -58.60
C MET A 1 21.02 -28.19 -57.34
N ALA A 2 21.76 -27.69 -56.35
CA ALA A 2 21.87 -28.39 -55.07
C ALA A 2 20.61 -28.10 -54.25
N ALA A 3 19.90 -29.14 -53.81
CA ALA A 3 18.72 -28.99 -52.97
C ALA A 3 19.13 -28.43 -51.59
N SER A 4 18.43 -27.39 -51.12
CA SER A 4 18.60 -26.89 -49.75
C SER A 4 18.11 -27.95 -48.77
N THR A 5 18.98 -28.36 -47.84
CA THR A 5 18.65 -29.32 -46.77
C THR A 5 18.22 -28.63 -45.47
N VAL A 6 18.20 -27.29 -45.45
CA VAL A 6 17.79 -26.52 -44.27
C VAL A 6 16.26 -26.49 -44.21
N ALA A 7 15.71 -26.98 -43.10
CA ALA A 7 14.28 -26.92 -42.82
C ALA A 7 13.80 -25.45 -42.82
N SER A 8 12.61 -25.21 -43.36
CA SER A 8 11.97 -23.89 -43.30
C SER A 8 11.83 -23.41 -41.85
N TYR A 9 12.09 -22.14 -41.61
CA TYR A 9 11.89 -21.53 -40.28
C TYR A 9 10.42 -21.66 -39.86
N ALA A 10 10.19 -22.32 -38.73
CA ALA A 10 8.88 -22.42 -38.08
C ALA A 10 8.99 -21.81 -36.67
N PRO A 11 8.44 -20.60 -36.44
CA PRO A 11 8.44 -20.01 -35.11
C PRO A 11 7.57 -20.84 -34.16
N ALA A 12 8.02 -21.00 -32.91
CA ALA A 12 7.30 -21.76 -31.90
C ALA A 12 5.89 -21.15 -31.67
N GLY A 13 4.86 -22.00 -31.72
CA GLY A 13 3.47 -21.60 -31.48
C GLY A 13 2.69 -21.08 -32.70
N TYR A 14 3.29 -21.04 -33.88
CA TYR A 14 2.61 -20.61 -35.12
C TYR A 14 2.51 -21.75 -36.12
N THR A 15 1.30 -21.93 -36.68
CA THR A 15 1.11 -22.84 -37.82
C THR A 15 1.55 -22.13 -39.10
N VAL A 16 2.64 -22.59 -39.69
CA VAL A 16 3.08 -22.13 -41.02
C VAL A 16 2.30 -22.91 -42.08
N VAL A 17 1.36 -22.25 -42.76
CA VAL A 17 0.64 -22.80 -43.91
C VAL A 17 1.59 -22.89 -45.11
N GLY A 18 1.61 -24.02 -45.83
CA GLY A 18 2.45 -24.22 -47.01
C GLY A 18 3.86 -24.76 -46.75
N THR A 19 4.03 -25.61 -45.72
CA THR A 19 5.34 -26.22 -45.39
C THR A 19 5.81 -27.17 -46.49
N ALA A 20 6.78 -26.73 -47.31
CA ALA A 20 7.51 -27.60 -48.23
C ALA A 20 8.64 -28.31 -47.48
N ILE A 21 8.42 -29.58 -47.14
CA ILE A 21 9.50 -30.51 -46.80
C ILE A 21 10.33 -30.79 -48.07
N GLY A 22 11.66 -30.88 -47.92
CA GLY A 22 12.67 -30.80 -49.00
C GLY A 22 12.32 -31.49 -50.33
N SER A 23 12.78 -30.86 -51.42
CA SER A 23 12.60 -31.12 -52.87
C SER A 23 11.65 -30.17 -53.64
N ASN A 24 10.75 -29.44 -52.97
CA ASN A 24 9.84 -28.48 -53.62
C ASN A 24 10.10 -27.02 -53.19
N VAL A 25 11.35 -26.56 -53.32
CA VAL A 25 11.79 -25.22 -52.88
C VAL A 25 12.44 -24.49 -54.05
N VAL A 26 12.05 -23.23 -54.26
CA VAL A 26 12.76 -22.33 -55.18
C VAL A 26 13.95 -21.73 -54.44
N SER A 27 15.17 -22.11 -54.83
CA SER A 27 16.37 -21.44 -54.33
C SER A 27 16.72 -20.22 -55.18
N VAL A 28 16.90 -19.07 -54.54
CA VAL A 28 17.37 -17.82 -55.19
C VAL A 28 18.86 -17.54 -54.91
N GLY A 29 19.57 -18.46 -54.26
CA GLY A 29 20.98 -18.27 -53.89
C GLY A 29 21.63 -19.49 -53.24
N ALA A 30 22.71 -19.24 -52.52
CA ALA A 30 23.38 -20.19 -51.64
C ALA A 30 23.75 -19.47 -50.33
N ALA A 31 24.11 -20.21 -49.27
CA ALA A 31 24.52 -19.62 -48.01
C ALA A 31 25.70 -18.64 -48.22
N GLY A 32 25.55 -17.40 -47.74
CA GLY A 32 26.51 -16.31 -47.94
C GLY A 32 26.50 -15.70 -49.35
N SER A 33 25.55 -16.07 -50.20
CA SER A 33 25.33 -15.56 -51.57
C SER A 33 23.84 -15.48 -51.89
N GLU A 34 23.09 -14.91 -50.94
CA GLU A 34 21.65 -14.67 -51.03
C GLU A 34 21.32 -13.52 -52.01
N ARG A 35 20.12 -13.57 -52.60
CA ARG A 35 19.62 -12.51 -53.50
C ARG A 35 18.38 -11.85 -52.93
N ARG A 36 18.24 -10.55 -53.17
CA ARG A 36 16.96 -9.83 -52.95
C ARG A 36 16.00 -10.14 -54.10
N ILE A 37 14.72 -10.39 -53.79
CA ILE A 37 13.64 -10.43 -54.78
C ILE A 37 12.96 -9.05 -54.73
N THR A 38 13.02 -8.29 -55.82
CA THR A 38 12.49 -6.92 -55.88
C THR A 38 11.22 -6.86 -56.75
N ASN A 39 10.45 -5.77 -56.63
CA ASN A 39 9.20 -5.54 -57.37
C ASN A 39 8.09 -6.58 -57.06
N VAL A 40 8.03 -7.06 -55.83
CA VAL A 40 6.99 -7.98 -55.35
C VAL A 40 5.77 -7.16 -54.91
N ALA A 41 4.64 -7.33 -55.60
CA ALA A 41 3.36 -6.76 -55.19
C ALA A 41 2.91 -7.34 -53.84
N ALA A 42 2.03 -6.64 -53.13
CA ALA A 42 1.50 -7.14 -51.86
C ALA A 42 0.69 -8.44 -52.10
N GLY A 43 0.97 -9.48 -51.33
CA GLY A 43 0.24 -10.75 -51.41
C GLY A 43 -1.21 -10.61 -50.95
N GLY A 44 -2.12 -11.35 -51.57
CA GLY A 44 -3.56 -11.36 -51.25
C GLY A 44 -4.05 -12.66 -50.63
N ALA A 45 -3.48 -13.81 -51.04
CA ALA A 45 -3.80 -15.14 -50.49
C ALA A 45 -2.76 -15.59 -49.44
N ASP A 46 -3.13 -16.55 -48.59
CA ASP A 46 -2.26 -17.09 -47.53
C ASP A 46 -0.94 -17.67 -48.05
N THR A 47 -0.91 -18.12 -49.30
CA THR A 47 0.27 -18.70 -49.97
C THR A 47 1.06 -17.70 -50.82
N ASP A 48 0.67 -16.42 -50.84
CA ASP A 48 1.40 -15.39 -51.56
C ASP A 48 2.64 -14.93 -50.78
N ALA A 49 3.64 -14.42 -51.50
CA ALA A 49 4.80 -13.80 -50.87
C ALA A 49 4.44 -12.48 -50.18
N VAL A 50 5.01 -12.24 -49.00
CA VAL A 50 4.88 -10.98 -48.25
C VAL A 50 5.98 -10.01 -48.69
N ASN A 51 5.63 -8.76 -48.97
CA ASN A 51 6.60 -7.69 -49.23
C ASN A 51 6.91 -6.85 -47.98
N VAL A 52 7.92 -5.96 -48.07
CA VAL A 52 8.36 -5.14 -46.93
C VAL A 52 7.28 -4.17 -46.43
N SER A 53 6.38 -3.67 -47.28
CA SER A 53 5.31 -2.77 -46.84
C SER A 53 4.26 -3.50 -46.01
N GLN A 54 3.90 -4.74 -46.37
CA GLN A 54 3.04 -5.60 -45.54
C GLN A 54 3.69 -5.90 -44.18
N LEU A 55 5.00 -6.22 -44.15
CA LEU A 55 5.73 -6.45 -42.89
C LEU A 55 5.76 -5.20 -42.00
N LYS A 56 6.03 -4.02 -42.57
CA LYS A 56 6.00 -2.75 -41.82
C LYS A 56 4.61 -2.42 -41.30
N ALA A 57 3.57 -2.68 -42.09
CA ALA A 57 2.18 -2.50 -41.66
C ALA A 57 1.83 -3.45 -40.49
N ALA A 58 2.26 -4.71 -40.57
CA ALA A 58 2.09 -5.67 -39.49
C ALA A 58 2.87 -5.26 -38.22
N GLN A 59 4.12 -4.81 -38.36
CA GLN A 59 4.91 -4.32 -37.22
C GLN A 59 4.27 -3.10 -36.57
N ALA A 60 3.77 -2.14 -37.36
CA ALA A 60 3.07 -0.97 -36.85
C ALA A 60 1.78 -1.37 -36.11
N ALA A 61 1.02 -2.33 -36.67
CA ALA A 61 -0.19 -2.87 -36.05
C ALA A 61 0.10 -3.69 -34.77
N ALA A 62 1.29 -4.29 -34.65
CA ALA A 62 1.72 -5.05 -33.48
C ALA A 62 2.20 -4.18 -32.31
N THR A 63 2.14 -2.85 -32.42
CA THR A 63 2.53 -1.96 -31.32
C THR A 63 1.40 -1.84 -30.28
N THR A 64 1.76 -1.98 -29.01
CA THR A 64 0.82 -1.73 -27.91
C THR A 64 0.65 -0.21 -27.73
N HIS A 65 -0.58 0.28 -27.85
CA HIS A 65 -0.91 1.67 -27.54
C HIS A 65 -1.17 1.85 -26.04
N TYR A 66 -0.80 3.03 -25.50
CA TYR A 66 -1.03 3.43 -24.10
C TYR A 66 -0.27 2.61 -23.03
N PHE A 67 0.77 1.88 -23.43
CA PHE A 67 1.70 1.21 -22.52
C PHE A 67 3.14 1.63 -22.84
N SER A 68 3.91 2.06 -21.83
CA SER A 68 5.29 2.49 -22.01
C SER A 68 6.11 2.22 -20.74
N VAL A 69 7.33 1.70 -20.93
CA VAL A 69 8.35 1.53 -19.89
C VAL A 69 9.63 2.18 -20.42
N ASN A 70 10.17 3.15 -19.69
CA ASN A 70 11.39 3.86 -20.06
C ASN A 70 12.56 3.35 -19.20
N ASP A 71 13.50 2.64 -19.81
CA ASP A 71 14.73 2.14 -19.19
C ASP A 71 15.95 3.05 -19.49
N ASN A 72 15.70 4.26 -20.02
CA ASN A 72 16.73 5.21 -20.43
C ASN A 72 17.69 4.67 -21.52
N GLY A 73 17.23 3.72 -22.33
CA GLY A 73 17.98 3.19 -23.48
C GLY A 73 19.05 2.16 -23.12
N THR A 74 19.19 1.82 -21.84
CA THR A 74 20.02 0.69 -21.39
C THR A 74 19.11 -0.38 -20.82
N PRO A 75 19.05 -1.58 -21.42
CA PRO A 75 18.26 -2.67 -20.88
C PRO A 75 18.61 -2.97 -19.42
N LEU A 76 17.59 -2.97 -18.56
CA LEU A 76 17.66 -3.42 -17.17
C LEU A 76 17.02 -4.81 -17.02
N GLY A 77 16.88 -5.31 -15.80
CA GLY A 77 16.18 -6.57 -15.54
C GLY A 77 14.73 -6.54 -16.02
N ASN A 78 14.16 -7.72 -16.30
CA ASN A 78 12.82 -7.88 -16.88
C ASN A 78 12.66 -7.31 -18.30
N TYR A 79 13.74 -6.93 -18.99
CA TYR A 79 13.69 -6.53 -20.42
C TYR A 79 13.19 -7.67 -21.32
N ASN A 80 13.54 -8.91 -21.00
CA ASN A 80 13.08 -10.10 -21.71
C ASN A 80 11.71 -10.62 -21.22
N ASN A 81 11.00 -9.86 -20.37
CA ASN A 81 9.78 -10.29 -19.69
C ASN A 81 9.97 -11.56 -18.83
N ASP A 82 11.15 -11.71 -18.23
CA ASP A 82 11.56 -12.87 -17.42
C ASP A 82 11.44 -12.64 -15.90
N GLY A 83 10.93 -11.49 -15.48
CA GLY A 83 10.76 -11.14 -14.06
C GLY A 83 9.59 -11.85 -13.36
N ALA A 84 8.63 -12.39 -14.11
CA ALA A 84 7.52 -13.19 -13.58
C ALA A 84 7.90 -14.68 -13.60
N THR A 85 8.45 -15.19 -12.50
CA THR A 85 8.93 -16.58 -12.41
C THR A 85 7.97 -17.50 -11.65
N GLY A 86 7.06 -16.94 -10.84
CA GLY A 86 6.03 -17.70 -10.14
C GLY A 86 4.88 -18.13 -11.05
N LEU A 87 4.19 -19.23 -10.70
CA LEU A 87 2.99 -19.66 -11.43
C LEU A 87 1.91 -18.57 -11.34
N ASN A 88 1.36 -18.17 -12.48
CA ASN A 88 0.36 -17.09 -12.58
C ASN A 88 0.84 -15.74 -12.02
N ALA A 89 2.14 -15.47 -12.04
CA ALA A 89 2.71 -14.21 -11.55
C ALA A 89 2.68 -13.10 -12.62
N MET A 90 2.81 -11.84 -12.19
CA MET A 90 2.87 -10.66 -13.04
C MET A 90 4.00 -9.74 -12.63
N ALA A 91 4.93 -9.41 -13.54
CA ALA A 91 6.04 -8.48 -13.31
C ALA A 91 6.05 -7.38 -14.37
N ILE A 92 5.85 -6.11 -13.96
CA ILE A 92 5.75 -4.95 -14.84
C ILE A 92 6.73 -3.85 -14.38
N GLY A 93 7.65 -3.46 -15.26
CA GLY A 93 8.65 -2.42 -15.01
C GLY A 93 10.08 -2.95 -15.02
N THR A 94 11.06 -2.03 -15.01
CA THR A 94 12.49 -2.35 -14.96
C THR A 94 12.83 -3.00 -13.63
N ASP A 95 13.59 -4.10 -13.66
CA ASP A 95 13.99 -4.88 -12.48
C ASP A 95 12.84 -5.42 -11.61
N ALA A 96 11.59 -5.38 -12.08
CA ALA A 96 10.43 -5.92 -11.38
C ALA A 96 10.52 -7.46 -11.29
N LYS A 97 10.23 -8.04 -10.12
CA LYS A 97 10.33 -9.48 -9.86
C LYS A 97 9.10 -10.00 -9.11
N ALA A 98 8.33 -10.87 -9.74
CA ALA A 98 7.21 -11.57 -9.14
C ALA A 98 7.56 -13.07 -9.06
N VAL A 99 8.12 -13.46 -7.91
CA VAL A 99 8.88 -14.72 -7.76
C VAL A 99 7.98 -15.88 -7.35
N ALA A 100 6.96 -15.62 -6.53
CA ALA A 100 6.10 -16.67 -5.98
C ALA A 100 4.76 -16.80 -6.73
N ASN A 101 4.05 -17.89 -6.45
CA ASN A 101 2.76 -18.18 -7.09
C ASN A 101 1.74 -17.08 -6.83
N ALA A 102 1.02 -16.68 -7.88
CA ALA A 102 0.02 -15.63 -7.90
C ALA A 102 0.51 -14.27 -7.36
N SER A 103 1.83 -14.00 -7.45
CA SER A 103 2.41 -12.75 -7.00
C SER A 103 2.36 -11.67 -8.09
N MET A 104 2.29 -10.40 -7.69
CA MET A 104 2.28 -9.26 -8.60
C MET A 104 3.31 -8.23 -8.17
N ALA A 105 4.22 -7.85 -9.07
CA ALA A 105 5.22 -6.80 -8.88
C ALA A 105 5.10 -5.76 -9.98
N ILE A 106 4.74 -4.51 -9.63
CA ILE A 106 4.51 -3.42 -10.57
C ILE A 106 5.31 -2.20 -10.13
N GLY A 107 6.27 -1.76 -10.94
CA GLY A 107 7.13 -0.60 -10.68
C GLY A 107 8.62 -0.96 -10.70
N ALA A 108 9.47 0.06 -10.87
CA ALA A 108 10.91 -0.12 -10.96
C ALA A 108 11.48 -0.77 -9.69
N GLY A 109 12.07 -1.95 -9.82
CA GLY A 109 12.65 -2.74 -8.73
C GLY A 109 11.65 -3.32 -7.73
N ALA A 110 10.34 -3.32 -8.02
CA ALA A 110 9.33 -3.93 -7.15
C ALA A 110 9.57 -5.45 -7.03
N GLN A 111 9.42 -6.02 -5.83
CA GLN A 111 9.63 -7.44 -5.57
C GLN A 111 8.46 -8.05 -4.80
N ALA A 112 7.86 -9.09 -5.36
CA ALA A 112 6.84 -9.90 -4.70
C ALA A 112 7.37 -11.33 -4.53
N ASN A 113 8.11 -11.54 -3.43
CA ASN A 113 8.78 -12.81 -3.14
C ASN A 113 7.88 -13.85 -2.46
N GLY A 114 6.83 -13.43 -1.77
CA GLY A 114 5.87 -14.32 -1.12
C GLY A 114 4.64 -14.62 -1.99
N SER A 115 4.01 -15.77 -1.76
CA SER A 115 2.84 -16.18 -2.54
C SER A 115 1.66 -15.24 -2.33
N ALA A 116 0.92 -14.96 -3.40
CA ALA A 116 -0.21 -14.05 -3.41
C ALA A 116 0.10 -12.63 -2.88
N THR A 117 1.37 -12.21 -2.92
CA THR A 117 1.79 -10.88 -2.51
C THR A 117 1.69 -9.89 -3.68
N ILE A 118 1.24 -8.67 -3.38
CA ILE A 118 1.17 -7.53 -4.29
C ILE A 118 2.22 -6.52 -3.86
N ALA A 119 3.14 -6.17 -4.76
CA ALA A 119 4.11 -5.10 -4.60
C ALA A 119 3.92 -4.09 -5.73
N PHE A 120 3.45 -2.89 -5.39
CA PHE A 120 3.14 -1.82 -6.33
C PHE A 120 3.89 -0.55 -5.93
N GLY A 121 4.79 -0.06 -6.79
CA GLY A 121 5.59 1.13 -6.57
C GLY A 121 7.10 0.85 -6.64
N ASN A 122 7.89 1.92 -6.72
CA ASN A 122 9.35 1.81 -6.79
C ASN A 122 9.91 1.11 -5.55
N MET A 123 10.64 0.01 -5.75
CA MET A 123 11.24 -0.83 -4.71
C MET A 123 10.26 -1.33 -3.63
N ALA A 124 8.96 -1.42 -3.94
CA ALA A 124 7.98 -2.02 -3.03
C ALA A 124 8.32 -3.51 -2.79
N GLY A 125 8.17 -3.98 -1.55
CA GLY A 125 8.37 -5.38 -1.17
C GLY A 125 9.81 -5.92 -1.26
N VAL A 126 10.81 -5.07 -1.57
CA VAL A 126 12.21 -5.50 -1.64
C VAL A 126 12.66 -6.11 -0.30
N GLY A 127 13.25 -7.30 -0.37
CA GLY A 127 13.68 -8.05 0.81
C GLY A 127 12.55 -8.60 1.68
N SER A 128 11.28 -8.41 1.31
CA SER A 128 10.15 -9.00 2.05
C SER A 128 10.11 -10.51 1.84
N SER A 129 9.78 -11.24 2.91
CA SER A 129 9.44 -12.66 2.91
C SER A 129 7.94 -12.90 3.19
N ALA A 130 7.14 -11.83 3.22
CA ALA A 130 5.74 -11.92 3.61
C ALA A 130 4.87 -12.55 2.53
N ILE A 131 3.93 -13.40 2.96
CA ILE A 131 2.92 -14.03 2.10
C ILE A 131 1.58 -13.30 2.20
N GLN A 132 0.82 -13.26 1.11
CA GLN A 132 -0.47 -12.57 1.04
C GLN A 132 -0.36 -11.09 1.47
N GLY A 133 0.80 -10.46 1.23
CA GLY A 133 1.03 -9.05 1.56
C GLY A 133 0.47 -8.12 0.49
N THR A 134 0.03 -6.93 0.87
CA THR A 134 -0.36 -5.87 -0.07
C THR A 134 0.48 -4.64 0.21
N PHE A 135 1.45 -4.35 -0.66
CA PHE A 135 2.41 -3.26 -0.53
C PHE A 135 2.23 -2.27 -1.67
N VAL A 136 1.80 -1.05 -1.35
CA VAL A 136 1.47 -0.01 -2.34
C VAL A 136 2.15 1.30 -1.97
N GLY A 137 3.13 1.73 -2.75
CA GLY A 137 3.92 2.94 -2.52
C GLY A 137 5.42 2.68 -2.70
N SER A 138 6.20 3.75 -2.87
CA SER A 138 7.66 3.61 -2.92
C SER A 138 8.18 3.03 -1.61
N GLN A 139 8.94 1.93 -1.67
CA GLN A 139 9.52 1.24 -0.51
C GLN A 139 8.49 0.66 0.48
N ALA A 140 7.21 0.60 0.13
CA ALA A 140 6.20 -0.03 0.98
C ALA A 140 6.54 -1.51 1.19
N GLY A 141 6.41 -2.00 2.42
CA GLY A 141 6.62 -3.40 2.78
C GLY A 141 8.05 -3.92 2.62
N GLN A 142 9.06 -3.05 2.56
CA GLN A 142 10.46 -3.51 2.50
C GLN A 142 10.85 -4.28 3.75
N SER A 143 11.57 -5.39 3.59
CA SER A 143 12.01 -6.25 4.69
C SER A 143 10.89 -6.72 5.63
N THR A 144 9.63 -6.70 5.16
CA THR A 144 8.49 -7.18 5.94
C THR A 144 8.44 -8.71 5.96
N SER A 145 8.07 -9.29 7.09
CA SER A 145 7.83 -10.74 7.26
C SER A 145 6.45 -11.02 7.87
N GLY A 146 6.04 -12.28 7.84
CA GLY A 146 4.72 -12.72 8.29
C GLY A 146 3.69 -12.80 7.16
N SER A 147 2.41 -12.74 7.49
CA SER A 147 1.31 -12.99 6.57
C SER A 147 0.23 -11.91 6.64
N LEU A 148 -0.47 -11.69 5.51
CA LEU A 148 -1.67 -10.84 5.48
C LEU A 148 -1.42 -9.39 5.92
N ASN A 149 -0.23 -8.85 5.66
CA ASN A 149 0.12 -7.47 5.99
C ASN A 149 -0.25 -6.52 4.85
N VAL A 150 -0.85 -5.38 5.18
CA VAL A 150 -1.19 -4.30 4.26
C VAL A 150 -0.34 -3.08 4.59
N ALA A 151 0.35 -2.53 3.59
CA ALA A 151 1.19 -1.34 3.70
C ALA A 151 0.92 -0.42 2.51
N VAL A 152 0.34 0.76 2.77
CA VAL A 152 -0.02 1.73 1.73
C VAL A 152 0.59 3.08 2.06
N GLY A 153 1.55 3.54 1.28
CA GLY A 153 2.28 4.79 1.48
C GLY A 153 3.79 4.62 1.25
N ASN A 154 4.51 5.74 1.15
CA ASN A 154 5.97 5.69 1.05
C ASN A 154 6.57 5.10 2.34
N ALA A 155 7.40 4.07 2.21
CA ALA A 155 8.04 3.37 3.33
C ALA A 155 7.06 2.86 4.42
N ALA A 156 5.79 2.63 4.09
CA ALA A 156 4.84 2.02 5.02
C ALA A 156 5.28 0.58 5.34
N ALA A 157 5.16 0.17 6.61
CA ALA A 157 5.50 -1.15 7.14
C ALA A 157 6.96 -1.62 6.88
N LEU A 158 7.89 -0.67 6.70
CA LEU A 158 9.31 -1.00 6.52
C LEU A 158 9.81 -1.79 7.73
N GLY A 159 10.42 -2.96 7.51
CA GLY A 159 10.93 -3.81 8.58
C GLY A 159 9.88 -4.42 9.50
N LEU A 160 8.60 -4.42 9.12
CA LEU A 160 7.53 -5.00 9.92
C LEU A 160 7.70 -6.52 10.10
N SER A 161 7.49 -7.01 11.32
CA SER A 161 7.45 -8.44 11.65
C SER A 161 6.17 -8.79 12.42
N GLY A 162 5.34 -9.63 11.81
CA GLY A 162 4.08 -10.10 12.38
C GLY A 162 3.01 -10.29 11.32
N ASP A 163 1.81 -10.66 11.75
CA ASP A 163 0.71 -11.02 10.86
C ASP A 163 -0.45 -10.02 10.93
N GLN A 164 -1.22 -9.93 9.85
CA GLN A 164 -2.51 -9.23 9.83
C GLN A 164 -2.42 -7.75 10.22
N ASN A 165 -1.30 -7.09 9.95
CA ASN A 165 -1.15 -5.66 10.21
C ASN A 165 -1.65 -4.82 9.02
N ALA A 166 -2.18 -3.64 9.28
CA ALA A 166 -2.68 -2.74 8.25
C ALA A 166 -2.23 -1.31 8.48
N PHE A 167 -1.33 -0.81 7.64
CA PHE A 167 -0.71 0.50 7.76
C PHE A 167 -0.93 1.36 6.52
N PHE A 168 -1.48 2.55 6.73
CA PHE A 168 -1.84 3.51 5.69
C PHE A 168 -1.22 4.88 6.00
N GLY A 169 -0.28 5.35 5.19
CA GLY A 169 0.41 6.62 5.34
C GLY A 169 1.93 6.48 5.21
N SER A 170 2.60 7.60 4.90
CA SER A 170 4.07 7.63 4.80
C SER A 170 4.71 7.19 6.12
N SER A 171 5.63 6.23 6.08
CA SER A 171 6.34 5.67 7.23
C SER A 171 5.42 5.14 8.35
N SER A 172 4.15 4.86 8.05
CA SER A 172 3.25 4.21 9.00
C SER A 172 3.69 2.77 9.24
N GLY A 173 3.65 2.30 10.49
CA GLY A 173 4.03 0.94 10.84
C GLY A 173 5.49 0.55 10.58
N ASP A 174 6.38 1.52 10.38
CA ASP A 174 7.83 1.28 10.33
C ASP A 174 8.29 0.55 11.60
N SER A 175 9.05 -0.52 11.44
CA SER A 175 9.68 -1.30 12.51
C SER A 175 8.70 -1.85 13.55
N VAL A 176 7.48 -2.18 13.13
CA VAL A 176 6.47 -2.81 14.00
C VAL A 176 6.82 -4.27 14.27
N THR A 177 6.68 -4.68 15.53
CA THR A 177 6.80 -6.07 15.97
C THR A 177 5.50 -6.52 16.63
N GLY A 178 4.81 -7.48 16.02
CA GLY A 178 3.52 -7.97 16.51
C GLY A 178 2.44 -7.96 15.43
N SER A 179 1.28 -8.49 15.80
CA SER A 179 0.23 -8.85 14.84
C SER A 179 -1.06 -8.07 15.09
N ARG A 180 -1.87 -7.90 14.05
CA ARG A 180 -3.19 -7.25 14.12
C ARG A 180 -3.15 -5.77 14.54
N ASN A 181 -2.08 -5.06 14.20
CA ASN A 181 -2.00 -3.62 14.42
C ASN A 181 -2.57 -2.86 13.22
N THR A 182 -3.26 -1.76 13.49
CA THR A 182 -3.80 -0.85 12.48
C THR A 182 -3.23 0.55 12.68
N GLY A 183 -2.63 1.14 11.65
CA GLY A 183 -2.15 2.51 11.67
C GLY A 183 -2.65 3.30 10.47
N VAL A 184 -3.20 4.49 10.68
CA VAL A 184 -3.65 5.40 9.61
C VAL A 184 -3.12 6.81 9.88
N GLY A 185 -2.28 7.33 9.00
CA GLY A 185 -1.62 8.62 9.10
C GLY A 185 -0.10 8.50 8.94
N ALA A 186 0.56 9.62 8.62
CA ALA A 186 2.02 9.61 8.46
C ALA A 186 2.71 9.27 9.80
N GLY A 187 3.56 8.25 9.81
CA GLY A 187 4.24 7.76 11.02
C GLY A 187 3.32 7.09 12.06
N ALA A 188 2.05 6.82 11.73
CA ALA A 188 1.13 6.18 12.67
C ALA A 188 1.59 4.75 13.00
N GLY A 189 1.65 4.42 14.29
CA GLY A 189 2.02 3.10 14.80
C GLY A 189 3.48 2.71 14.57
N ALA A 190 4.36 3.63 14.15
CA ALA A 190 5.78 3.32 13.97
C ALA A 190 6.42 2.85 15.29
N ALA A 191 7.28 1.84 15.21
CA ALA A 191 7.94 1.18 16.33
C ALA A 191 6.98 0.63 17.40
N THR A 192 5.75 0.26 17.02
CA THR A 192 4.82 -0.40 17.93
C THR A 192 5.27 -1.84 18.19
N SER A 193 5.25 -2.27 19.46
CA SER A 193 5.51 -3.64 19.87
C SER A 193 4.32 -4.23 20.63
N GLY A 194 3.80 -5.37 20.18
CA GLY A 194 2.56 -5.96 20.68
C GLY A 194 1.49 -6.02 19.60
N GLY A 195 0.33 -6.60 19.94
CA GLY A 195 -0.75 -6.84 19.00
C GLY A 195 -2.03 -6.07 19.28
N TYR A 196 -2.93 -6.06 18.29
CA TYR A 196 -4.24 -5.41 18.42
C TYR A 196 -4.21 -3.90 18.69
N ASN A 197 -3.11 -3.21 18.36
CA ASN A 197 -3.01 -1.78 18.58
C ASN A 197 -3.60 -0.98 17.41
N THR A 198 -4.29 0.12 17.71
CA THR A 198 -4.91 1.02 16.72
C THR A 198 -4.33 2.42 16.88
N ALA A 199 -3.74 2.97 15.83
CA ALA A 199 -3.15 4.30 15.79
C ALA A 199 -3.76 5.13 14.63
N LEU A 200 -4.52 6.17 14.94
CA LEU A 200 -5.21 7.00 13.95
C LEU A 200 -4.77 8.46 14.09
N GLY A 201 -4.08 8.99 13.08
CA GLY A 201 -3.54 10.34 13.02
C GLY A 201 -2.03 10.35 12.78
N THR A 202 -1.52 11.47 12.28
CA THR A 202 -0.07 11.65 12.08
C THR A 202 0.68 11.47 13.41
N GLN A 203 1.67 10.58 13.42
CA GLN A 203 2.48 10.18 14.58
C GLN A 203 1.70 9.57 15.77
N ALA A 204 0.43 9.20 15.58
CA ALA A 204 -0.33 8.49 16.61
C ALA A 204 0.33 7.14 16.92
N GLY A 205 0.34 6.73 18.19
CA GLY A 205 0.81 5.42 18.65
C GLY A 205 2.28 5.09 18.34
N THR A 206 3.13 6.09 18.14
CA THR A 206 4.57 5.85 17.92
C THR A 206 5.22 5.27 19.18
N ASN A 207 6.08 4.25 19.04
CA ASN A 207 6.75 3.56 20.15
C ASN A 207 5.78 2.99 21.21
N MET A 208 4.57 2.61 20.81
CA MET A 208 3.59 2.02 21.71
C MET A 208 3.98 0.57 22.04
N THR A 209 3.85 0.16 23.29
CA THR A 209 4.14 -1.21 23.73
C THR A 209 2.96 -1.84 24.47
N GLY A 210 2.77 -3.14 24.30
CA GLY A 210 1.62 -3.88 24.87
C GLY A 210 0.49 -4.08 23.86
N ASP A 211 -0.60 -4.68 24.33
CA ASP A 211 -1.67 -5.15 23.46
C ASP A 211 -2.95 -4.32 23.58
N ALA A 212 -3.77 -4.30 22.53
CA ALA A 212 -5.12 -3.73 22.55
C ALA A 212 -5.17 -2.24 22.95
N ASN A 213 -4.15 -1.46 22.58
CA ASN A 213 -4.14 -0.02 22.81
C ASN A 213 -4.75 0.74 21.63
N THR A 214 -5.43 1.85 21.91
CA THR A 214 -6.03 2.74 20.91
C THR A 214 -5.52 4.16 21.10
N ALA A 215 -4.90 4.74 20.07
CA ALA A 215 -4.43 6.11 20.03
C ALA A 215 -5.05 6.87 18.87
N VAL A 216 -5.75 7.98 19.15
CA VAL A 216 -6.46 8.77 18.14
C VAL A 216 -6.13 10.27 18.29
N GLY A 217 -5.53 10.86 17.25
CA GLY A 217 -5.14 12.26 17.19
C GLY A 217 -3.67 12.45 16.80
N TYR A 218 -3.31 13.67 16.41
CA TYR A 218 -1.92 14.01 16.10
C TYR A 218 -1.01 13.72 17.31
N ALA A 219 0.01 12.87 17.13
CA ALA A 219 0.96 12.46 18.17
C ALA A 219 0.33 11.85 19.45
N ALA A 220 -0.93 11.40 19.39
CA ALA A 220 -1.60 10.75 20.51
C ALA A 220 -0.94 9.41 20.82
N GLY A 221 -0.83 9.04 22.10
CA GLY A 221 -0.38 7.71 22.54
C GLY A 221 1.08 7.38 22.24
N ALA A 222 1.90 8.39 21.94
CA ALA A 222 3.32 8.19 21.69
C ALA A 222 4.05 7.72 22.98
N GLY A 223 4.66 6.54 22.93
CA GLY A 223 5.37 5.92 24.05
C GLY A 223 4.45 5.33 25.12
N VAL A 224 3.16 5.12 24.84
CA VAL A 224 2.25 4.41 25.75
C VAL A 224 2.74 2.98 25.96
N SER A 225 2.71 2.50 27.20
CA SER A 225 3.06 1.13 27.56
C SER A 225 1.93 0.46 28.37
N GLY A 226 1.85 -0.86 28.28
CA GLY A 226 0.79 -1.67 28.90
C GLY A 226 -0.33 -1.97 27.91
N SER A 227 -1.33 -2.73 28.35
CA SER A 227 -2.40 -3.21 27.49
C SER A 227 -3.74 -2.55 27.79
N GLY A 228 -4.61 -2.41 26.78
CA GLY A 228 -5.99 -1.93 26.95
C GLY A 228 -6.12 -0.42 27.17
N ASN A 229 -5.14 0.38 26.76
CA ASN A 229 -5.20 1.83 26.92
C ASN A 229 -6.03 2.51 25.81
N LEU A 230 -6.78 3.55 26.15
CA LEU A 230 -7.43 4.45 25.20
C LEU A 230 -6.88 5.87 25.37
N VAL A 231 -6.25 6.41 24.33
CA VAL A 231 -5.67 7.75 24.29
C VAL A 231 -6.24 8.53 23.13
N GLN A 232 -6.85 9.68 23.42
CA GLN A 232 -7.49 10.51 22.42
C GLN A 232 -7.16 11.99 22.61
N GLY A 233 -6.82 12.69 21.53
CA GLY A 233 -6.57 14.13 21.50
C GLY A 233 -5.19 14.51 20.96
N PHE A 234 -4.99 15.80 20.70
CA PHE A 234 -3.71 16.34 20.22
C PHE A 234 -2.61 16.12 21.27
N SER A 235 -1.58 15.35 20.91
CA SER A 235 -0.43 15.00 21.75
C SER A 235 -0.79 14.36 23.11
N ALA A 236 -1.98 13.77 23.23
CA ALA A 236 -2.41 13.09 24.46
C ALA A 236 -1.53 11.86 24.73
N GLY A 237 -1.25 11.56 26.01
CA GLY A 237 -0.53 10.34 26.40
C GLY A 237 0.94 10.25 25.97
N ARG A 238 1.54 11.35 25.49
CA ARG A 238 2.97 11.42 25.15
C ARG A 238 3.81 11.15 26.40
N SER A 239 4.51 10.02 26.43
CA SER A 239 5.33 9.56 27.58
C SER A 239 4.55 9.36 28.89
N ALA A 240 3.26 9.00 28.81
CA ALA A 240 2.48 8.64 30.00
C ALA A 240 2.75 7.18 30.40
N ALA A 241 3.90 6.91 31.02
CA ALA A 241 4.02 5.71 31.86
C ALA A 241 3.09 5.90 33.06
N ARG A 242 2.00 5.13 33.16
CA ARG A 242 1.22 5.06 34.40
C ARG A 242 1.22 3.64 34.95
N THR A 243 1.70 3.55 36.18
CA THR A 243 1.35 2.56 37.19
C THR A 243 -0.18 2.34 37.26
N PRO A 244 -0.64 1.18 37.75
CA PRO A 244 -2.02 0.73 37.57
C PRO A 244 -2.99 1.59 38.38
N ALA A 245 -3.50 2.66 37.77
CA ALA A 245 -4.75 3.30 38.15
C ALA A 245 -5.24 4.25 37.06
N SER A 246 -6.47 3.98 36.62
CA SER A 246 -7.42 4.89 35.98
C SER A 246 -7.14 5.37 34.55
N CYS A 247 -7.75 4.69 33.58
CA CYS A 247 -8.45 5.41 32.50
C CYS A 247 -9.96 5.41 32.81
N CYS A 248 -10.55 6.61 32.70
CA CYS A 248 -11.97 6.95 32.72
C CYS A 248 -12.73 6.85 34.06
N ALA A 249 -12.61 7.89 34.89
CA ALA A 249 -13.78 8.46 35.54
C ALA A 249 -13.67 9.98 35.50
N ALA A 250 -14.16 10.58 34.43
CA ALA A 250 -14.79 11.88 34.60
C ALA A 250 -15.97 11.61 35.55
N THR A 251 -15.84 11.92 36.84
CA THR A 251 -17.02 12.07 37.67
C THR A 251 -17.74 13.31 37.11
N PRO A 252 -18.97 13.21 36.57
CA PRO A 252 -19.82 14.37 36.66
C PRO A 252 -20.00 14.58 38.16
N THR A 253 -19.48 15.67 38.70
CA THR A 253 -19.98 16.17 39.96
C THR A 253 -21.45 16.48 39.72
N TRP A 254 -22.31 15.51 40.01
CA TRP A 254 -23.73 15.75 40.21
C TRP A 254 -23.83 16.60 41.49
N SER A 255 -23.69 17.90 41.31
CA SER A 255 -24.28 18.88 42.20
C SER A 255 -25.79 18.66 42.09
N TRP A 256 -26.36 17.92 43.04
CA TRP A 256 -27.79 18.09 43.34
C TRP A 256 -27.93 19.54 43.79
N GLY A 257 -28.32 20.41 42.86
CA GLY A 257 -28.83 21.71 43.20
C GLY A 257 -30.01 21.49 44.13
N ARG A 258 -29.81 21.71 45.43
CA ARG A 258 -30.92 21.81 46.38
C ARG A 258 -31.88 22.87 45.84
N PRO A 259 -33.18 22.58 45.66
CA PRO A 259 -34.17 23.60 45.41
C PRO A 259 -34.12 24.63 46.56
N PRO A 260 -34.16 25.94 46.30
CA PRO A 260 -34.22 26.94 47.35
C PRO A 260 -35.59 26.81 48.04
N GLY A 261 -35.63 26.36 49.31
CA GLY A 261 -36.93 26.24 49.98
C GLY A 261 -37.01 25.72 51.41
N TRP A 262 -35.94 25.24 52.06
CA TRP A 262 -36.03 24.79 53.45
C TRP A 262 -35.22 25.67 54.39
N ALA A 263 -35.94 26.57 55.05
CA ALA A 263 -35.47 27.35 56.19
C ALA A 263 -35.21 26.42 57.38
N THR A 264 -34.02 26.49 57.95
CA THR A 264 -33.76 26.06 59.33
C THR A 264 -33.93 27.29 60.24
N PRO A 265 -34.76 27.23 61.30
CA PRO A 265 -34.93 28.37 62.19
C PRO A 265 -33.78 28.40 63.19
N THR A 266 -32.84 29.33 63.03
CA THR A 266 -31.98 29.78 64.13
C THR A 266 -32.57 31.06 64.73
N THR A 267 -32.91 30.96 66.02
CA THR A 267 -33.49 32.01 66.84
C THR A 267 -32.41 33.03 67.26
N THR A 268 -32.43 34.24 66.71
CA THR A 268 -32.05 35.49 67.44
C THR A 268 -32.53 36.75 66.69
N PRO A 269 -33.04 37.81 67.35
CA PRO A 269 -33.84 38.89 66.74
C PRO A 269 -33.02 40.12 66.27
N PRO A 270 -33.64 41.13 65.61
CA PRO A 270 -33.03 41.92 64.53
C PRO A 270 -32.61 43.36 64.89
N ALA A 271 -31.69 43.94 64.09
CA ALA A 271 -31.57 45.38 63.85
C ALA A 271 -30.95 45.60 62.45
N ARG A 272 -31.72 46.08 61.46
CA ARG A 272 -31.87 47.48 61.01
C ARG A 272 -31.06 47.80 59.73
N ARG A 273 -31.76 47.67 58.59
CA ARG A 273 -31.80 48.53 57.37
C ARG A 273 -30.60 49.45 57.07
N THR A 274 -29.98 49.28 55.89
CA THR A 274 -29.82 50.35 54.85
C THR A 274 -29.26 49.81 53.51
N THR A 275 -29.98 50.18 52.44
CA THR A 275 -29.56 50.51 51.06
C THR A 275 -28.91 49.48 50.13
N ALA A 276 -29.62 49.28 49.01
CA ALA A 276 -29.22 48.60 47.79
C ALA A 276 -28.27 49.45 46.92
N THR A 277 -27.38 48.78 46.19
CA THR A 277 -26.89 49.20 44.88
C THR A 277 -26.77 47.97 43.99
N ALA A 278 -27.52 47.99 42.88
CA ALA A 278 -27.41 47.05 41.78
C ALA A 278 -26.16 47.37 40.96
N ASN A 279 -25.51 46.35 40.40
CA ASN A 279 -24.77 46.55 39.16
C ASN A 279 -24.89 45.33 38.25
N SER A 280 -25.48 45.60 37.09
CA SER A 280 -25.69 44.73 35.95
C SER A 280 -24.43 44.66 35.09
N SER A 281 -24.05 43.46 34.62
CA SER A 281 -23.50 43.34 33.27
C SER A 281 -23.76 41.95 32.68
N THR A 282 -24.36 42.00 31.51
CA THR A 282 -24.83 40.92 30.66
C THR A 282 -23.69 40.29 29.86
N SER A 283 -23.72 38.95 29.70
CA SER A 283 -23.09 38.24 28.58
C SER A 283 -24.02 37.07 28.18
N PRO A 284 -24.17 36.76 26.88
CA PRO A 284 -25.25 35.90 26.39
C PRO A 284 -24.96 34.41 26.66
N PRO A 285 -25.99 33.55 26.84
CA PRO A 285 -25.79 32.13 27.06
C PRO A 285 -25.43 31.44 25.74
N SER A 286 -24.35 30.67 25.75
CA SER A 286 -24.02 29.73 24.67
C SER A 286 -24.96 28.53 24.73
N ILE A 287 -25.69 28.29 23.65
CA ILE A 287 -26.46 27.06 23.43
C ILE A 287 -25.48 25.88 23.40
N ARG A 288 -25.59 24.99 24.38
CA ARG A 288 -25.03 23.63 24.31
C ARG A 288 -26.21 22.65 24.19
N LEU A 289 -26.37 22.08 23.01
CA LEU A 289 -27.17 20.87 22.81
C LEU A 289 -26.46 19.71 23.54
N PRO A 290 -27.10 19.03 24.50
CA PRO A 290 -26.52 17.85 25.09
C PRO A 290 -26.63 16.68 24.11
N CYS A 291 -25.49 16.14 23.67
CA CYS A 291 -25.43 14.77 23.17
C CYS A 291 -25.88 13.86 24.32
N ARG A 292 -27.03 13.21 24.14
CA ARG A 292 -27.47 12.12 25.00
C ARG A 292 -26.65 10.88 24.62
N PHE A 293 -25.84 10.40 25.56
CA PHE A 293 -25.68 8.98 25.88
C PHE A 293 -25.50 8.86 27.38
#